data_AF-G1XI39-F1
#
_entry.id   AF-G1XI39-F1
#
_cell.length_a   1.000
_cell.length_b   1.000
_cell.length_c   1.000
_cell.angle_alpha   90.00
_cell.angle_beta   90.00
_cell.angle_gamma   90.00
#
_symmetry.space_group_name_H-M   'P 1'
#
loop_
_entity.id
_entity.type
_entity.pdbx_description
1 polymer ?
#
loop_
_entity_poly.entity_id
_entity_poly.type
_entity_poly.pdbx_seq_one_letter_code
_entity_poly.pdbx_strand_id
1 'polypeptide(L)'
;MFGPSPCCPGLPAHQPEFAFPTIRYPHVLEESFKFERLKSRELSIQKASIAFRELLDWTEKLEDRNFVAEWLRERLESNIEDSLRSPVWNREDITYWFGELKKYKNYIETIREEGVSVEPATDGVWKSHGLMDENLRQALIDATKTLELAIAEVPFPPTWLPSWAKTSPPPPRPPFPPLSPPTHQWAGISCLLEPSMYPIAYNQTLTFKNGEFTKISPPDGYRVKDYDHAYCWLPSELDISKDGKRTKIVSYINNLSKPEEEELFYPLLQTIFTNFIPLFDHCLAEMAEGIWHQSRCKVYRHLTKDRSDNSTDWNLKFSPHGWYRPKLYTPKLEYLETYRKLLHQFRSGENMSFDIVKWQGKINWDGDDLQKQEDQVLVANPWDLPPERMWAPPTLSSDMTLKGKRVKVFVRIAHIELIPERPEWGGGKWSLAGWIISLIAN
;
A
#
# COMPACT_ATOMS: atom_id res chain seq x y z
N MET A 1 26.06 37.94 -39.84
CA MET A 1 27.46 37.82 -39.39
C MET A 1 27.55 38.38 -37.98
N PHE A 2 27.55 37.54 -36.95
CA PHE A 2 28.24 37.79 -35.67
C PHE A 2 28.38 36.41 -35.02
N GLY A 3 29.63 36.04 -34.76
CA GLY A 3 30.07 34.69 -34.39
C GLY A 3 29.76 34.31 -32.94
N PRO A 4 30.16 33.07 -32.55
CA PRO A 4 29.88 32.52 -31.24
C PRO A 4 30.75 33.19 -30.17
N SER A 5 30.12 33.63 -29.08
CA SER A 5 30.82 34.07 -27.85
C SER A 5 31.23 32.86 -26.99
N PRO A 6 32.28 33.02 -26.17
CA PRO A 6 33.22 31.97 -25.84
C PRO A 6 32.83 31.10 -24.65
N CYS A 7 33.27 29.85 -24.71
CA CYS A 7 33.22 28.87 -23.64
C CYS A 7 33.88 29.40 -22.36
N CYS A 8 33.15 29.42 -21.24
CA CYS A 8 33.76 29.45 -19.91
C CYS A 8 34.29 28.05 -19.56
N PRO A 9 35.51 27.93 -19.02
CA PRO A 9 36.12 26.66 -18.67
C PRO A 9 35.61 26.12 -17.32
N GLY A 10 35.25 24.83 -17.32
CA GLY A 10 35.42 23.90 -16.19
C GLY A 10 34.84 24.31 -14.83
N LEU A 11 33.53 24.16 -14.65
CA LEU A 11 32.98 23.78 -13.34
C LEU A 11 32.83 22.25 -13.35
N PRO A 12 33.35 21.52 -12.35
CA PRO A 12 33.13 20.09 -12.27
C PRO A 12 31.64 19.83 -12.14
N ALA A 13 31.11 19.00 -13.04
CA ALA A 13 29.76 18.48 -13.00
C ALA A 13 29.62 17.50 -11.83
N HIS A 14 29.67 18.02 -10.59
CA HIS A 14 29.03 17.38 -9.46
C HIS A 14 27.69 18.07 -9.26
N GLN A 15 26.73 17.75 -10.14
CA GLN A 15 25.37 17.63 -9.63
C GLN A 15 25.47 16.63 -8.48
N PRO A 16 25.12 16.95 -7.23
CA PRO A 16 24.78 15.90 -6.33
C PRO A 16 23.66 15.15 -7.05
N GLU A 17 23.91 13.90 -7.43
CA GLU A 17 22.84 12.98 -7.71
C GLU A 17 21.92 13.12 -6.49
N PHE A 18 20.79 13.81 -6.68
CA PHE A 18 19.67 13.62 -5.80
C PHE A 18 19.24 12.18 -6.10
N ALA A 19 19.95 11.25 -5.45
CA ALA A 19 19.50 9.90 -5.27
C ALA A 19 18.15 10.06 -4.59
N PHE A 20 17.08 10.00 -5.38
CA PHE A 20 15.76 9.81 -4.85
C PHE A 20 15.90 8.62 -3.90
N PRO A 21 15.62 8.78 -2.59
CA PRO A 21 15.70 7.64 -1.69
C PRO A 21 14.80 6.59 -2.29
N THR A 22 15.41 5.45 -2.65
CA THR A 22 14.79 4.35 -3.39
C THR A 22 13.88 3.53 -2.46
N ILE A 23 13.33 4.20 -1.45
CA ILE A 23 12.65 3.56 -0.35
C ILE A 23 11.17 3.90 -0.49
N ARG A 24 10.45 3.02 -1.19
CA ARG A 24 8.99 2.99 -1.09
C ARG A 24 8.66 2.14 0.14
N TYR A 25 8.63 2.80 1.29
CA TYR A 25 8.23 2.31 2.63
C TYR A 25 9.08 1.18 3.23
N PRO A 26 10.20 1.48 3.93
CA PRO A 26 10.92 0.45 4.69
C PRO A 26 10.10 0.08 5.94
N HIS A 27 10.03 -1.21 6.28
CA HIS A 27 9.49 -1.64 7.56
C HIS A 27 10.48 -1.31 8.69
N VAL A 28 9.99 -0.99 9.89
CA VAL A 28 10.83 -0.62 11.06
C VAL A 28 11.76 -1.76 11.51
N LEU A 29 11.45 -3.01 11.12
CA LEU A 29 12.25 -4.19 11.45
C LEU A 29 13.17 -4.69 10.31
N GLU A 30 13.16 -4.06 9.13
CA GLU A 30 13.96 -4.54 7.99
C GLU A 30 15.23 -3.72 7.77
N GLU A 31 16.39 -4.39 7.74
CA GLU A 31 17.68 -3.78 7.37
C GLU A 31 17.81 -3.55 5.85
N SER A 32 17.03 -4.25 5.01
CA SER A 32 17.05 -4.07 3.55
C SER A 32 15.69 -4.37 2.92
N PHE A 33 15.18 -3.46 2.10
CA PHE A 33 13.87 -3.54 1.45
C PHE A 33 13.99 -4.05 0.01
N LYS A 34 13.45 -5.24 -0.30
CA LYS A 34 13.44 -5.82 -1.65
C LYS A 34 12.03 -6.27 -2.05
N PHE A 35 11.37 -5.48 -2.91
CA PHE A 35 10.07 -5.84 -3.46
C PHE A 35 10.20 -6.46 -4.85
N GLU A 36 9.67 -7.67 -5.06
CA GLU A 36 9.56 -8.23 -6.41
C GLU A 36 8.49 -7.47 -7.19
N ARG A 37 8.85 -6.95 -8.38
CA ARG A 37 7.85 -6.25 -9.22
C ARG A 37 6.70 -7.19 -9.57
N LEU A 38 5.48 -6.82 -9.18
CA LEU A 38 4.26 -7.55 -9.54
C LEU A 38 4.16 -7.70 -11.06
N LYS A 39 3.77 -8.90 -11.51
CA LYS A 39 3.62 -9.20 -12.95
C LYS A 39 2.21 -8.88 -13.42
N SER A 40 2.04 -8.64 -14.72
CA SER A 40 0.71 -8.39 -15.31
C SER A 40 -0.29 -9.53 -15.04
N ARG A 41 0.16 -10.80 -15.10
CA ARG A 41 -0.62 -11.99 -14.72
C ARG A 41 -1.16 -11.89 -13.30
N GLU A 42 -0.24 -11.67 -12.36
CA GLU A 42 -0.53 -11.55 -10.93
C GLU A 42 -1.45 -10.38 -10.62
N LEU A 43 -1.18 -9.19 -11.18
CA LEU A 43 -2.03 -8.01 -11.00
C LEU A 43 -3.46 -8.25 -11.50
N SER A 44 -3.62 -8.97 -12.61
CA SER A 44 -4.94 -9.30 -13.16
C SER A 44 -5.72 -10.21 -12.19
N ILE A 45 -5.06 -11.25 -11.66
CA ILE A 45 -5.64 -12.17 -10.66
C ILE A 45 -5.96 -11.47 -9.35
N GLN A 46 -5.04 -10.67 -8.81
CA GLN A 46 -5.26 -9.93 -7.56
C GLN A 46 -6.43 -8.95 -7.71
N LYS A 47 -6.48 -8.17 -8.80
CA LYS A 47 -7.60 -7.23 -9.05
C LYS A 47 -8.93 -7.94 -9.13
N ALA A 48 -8.99 -9.13 -9.75
CA ALA A 48 -10.20 -9.93 -9.81
C ALA A 48 -10.57 -10.51 -8.44
N SER A 49 -9.59 -11.01 -7.67
CA SER A 49 -9.78 -11.50 -6.31
C SER A 49 -10.35 -10.41 -5.40
N ILE A 50 -9.73 -9.23 -5.38
CA ILE A 50 -10.21 -8.07 -4.61
C ILE A 50 -11.63 -7.72 -5.02
N ALA A 51 -11.88 -7.50 -6.31
CA ALA A 51 -13.20 -7.10 -6.79
C ALA A 51 -14.30 -8.11 -6.46
N PHE A 52 -13.99 -9.42 -6.48
CA PHE A 52 -14.96 -10.45 -6.08
C PHE A 52 -15.23 -10.41 -4.58
N ARG A 53 -14.19 -10.22 -3.76
CA ARG A 53 -14.30 -10.13 -2.28
C ARG A 53 -14.92 -8.83 -1.77
N GLU A 54 -15.07 -7.82 -2.63
CA GLU A 54 -15.87 -6.61 -2.34
C GLU A 54 -17.37 -6.81 -2.62
N LEU A 55 -17.78 -7.93 -3.22
CA LEU A 55 -19.21 -8.22 -3.38
C LEU A 55 -19.83 -8.46 -1.99
N LEU A 56 -21.03 -7.93 -1.78
CA LEU A 56 -21.86 -8.32 -0.65
C LEU A 56 -22.08 -9.85 -0.70
N ASP A 57 -21.93 -10.53 0.43
CA ASP A 57 -22.11 -11.99 0.56
C ASP A 57 -21.25 -12.80 -0.43
N TRP A 58 -20.01 -12.35 -0.69
CA TRP A 58 -19.12 -13.00 -1.64
C TRP A 58 -18.79 -14.45 -1.26
N THR A 59 -18.81 -14.77 0.04
CA THR A 59 -18.55 -16.11 0.58
C THR A 59 -19.61 -17.12 0.17
N GLU A 60 -20.87 -16.71 0.20
CA GLU A 60 -22.03 -17.47 -0.23
C GLU A 60 -22.04 -17.58 -1.76
N LYS A 61 -21.77 -16.47 -2.45
CA LYS A 61 -21.66 -16.41 -3.91
C LYS A 61 -20.54 -17.29 -4.47
N LEU A 62 -19.46 -17.50 -3.71
CA LEU A 62 -18.36 -18.38 -4.12
C LEU A 62 -18.78 -19.85 -4.23
N GLU A 63 -19.81 -20.28 -3.47
CA GLU A 63 -20.33 -21.65 -3.52
C GLU A 63 -21.14 -21.91 -4.80
N ASP A 64 -21.80 -20.89 -5.34
CA ASP A 64 -22.52 -21.00 -6.60
C ASP A 64 -21.57 -20.87 -7.80
N ARG A 65 -21.14 -22.02 -8.32
CA ARG A 65 -20.31 -22.08 -9.53
C ARG A 65 -20.97 -21.41 -10.75
N ASN A 66 -22.30 -21.36 -10.82
CA ASN A 66 -22.99 -20.66 -11.91
C ASN A 66 -22.78 -19.16 -11.80
N PHE A 67 -23.01 -18.60 -10.61
CA PHE A 67 -22.73 -17.20 -10.32
C PHE A 67 -21.26 -16.85 -10.60
N VAL A 68 -20.32 -17.62 -10.07
CA VAL A 68 -18.87 -17.38 -10.25
C VAL A 68 -18.49 -17.36 -11.73
N ALA A 69 -18.98 -18.32 -12.51
CA ALA A 69 -18.68 -18.40 -13.94
C ALA A 69 -19.34 -17.29 -14.75
N GLU A 70 -20.50 -16.81 -14.32
CA GLU A 70 -21.19 -15.68 -14.93
C GLU A 70 -20.44 -14.38 -14.65
N TRP A 71 -20.05 -14.17 -13.40
CA TRP A 71 -19.22 -13.04 -12.99
C TRP A 71 -17.88 -12.99 -13.74
N LEU A 72 -17.20 -14.14 -13.89
CA LEU A 72 -15.96 -14.26 -14.66
C LEU A 72 -16.17 -13.98 -16.16
N ARG A 73 -17.35 -14.29 -16.72
CA ARG A 73 -17.70 -13.99 -18.12
C ARG A 73 -17.85 -12.49 -18.30
N GLU A 74 -18.71 -11.85 -17.50
CA GLU A 74 -19.01 -10.42 -17.59
C GLU A 74 -17.75 -9.58 -17.40
N ARG A 75 -16.96 -9.89 -16.36
CA ARG A 75 -15.72 -9.17 -16.06
C ARG A 75 -14.71 -9.26 -17.20
N LEU A 76 -14.56 -10.43 -17.81
CA LEU A 76 -13.61 -10.60 -18.90
C LEU A 76 -14.11 -9.82 -20.13
N GLU A 77 -15.36 -10.01 -20.53
CA GLU A 77 -15.93 -9.38 -21.71
C GLU A 77 -15.91 -7.85 -21.64
N SER A 78 -16.04 -7.28 -20.43
CA SER A 78 -15.96 -5.83 -20.19
C SER A 78 -14.55 -5.24 -20.12
N ASN A 79 -13.49 -6.06 -19.96
CA ASN A 79 -12.12 -5.59 -19.66
C ASN A 79 -11.06 -5.97 -20.72
N ILE A 80 -11.46 -6.48 -21.90
CA ILE A 80 -10.51 -6.89 -22.96
C ILE A 80 -9.83 -5.70 -23.70
N GLU A 81 -10.16 -4.45 -23.37
CA GLU A 81 -9.72 -3.27 -24.12
C GLU A 81 -8.19 -3.02 -24.12
N ASP A 82 -7.42 -3.64 -23.21
CA ASP A 82 -5.95 -3.49 -23.10
C ASP A 82 -5.15 -4.78 -23.43
N SER A 83 -5.76 -5.69 -24.20
CA SER A 83 -5.32 -7.08 -24.43
C SER A 83 -4.02 -7.28 -25.22
N LEU A 84 -3.48 -6.24 -25.88
CA LEU A 84 -2.18 -6.32 -26.54
C LEU A 84 -1.01 -6.37 -25.56
N ARG A 85 -1.22 -5.94 -24.30
CA ARG A 85 -0.15 -5.81 -23.28
C ARG A 85 -0.35 -6.73 -22.06
N SER A 86 -1.57 -7.18 -21.78
CA SER A 86 -1.86 -8.07 -20.65
C SER A 86 -2.33 -9.45 -21.13
N PRO A 87 -1.77 -10.55 -20.59
CA PRO A 87 -2.25 -11.88 -20.93
C PRO A 87 -3.69 -12.08 -20.47
N VAL A 88 -4.49 -12.73 -21.32
CA VAL A 88 -5.86 -13.15 -20.98
C VAL A 88 -5.85 -14.44 -20.13
N TRP A 89 -6.96 -14.73 -19.45
CA TRP A 89 -7.04 -15.81 -18.47
C TRP A 89 -7.23 -17.18 -19.11
N ASN A 90 -6.46 -18.15 -18.66
CA ASN A 90 -6.59 -19.55 -19.02
C ASN A 90 -7.11 -20.42 -17.86
N ARG A 91 -7.17 -21.73 -18.11
CA ARG A 91 -7.57 -22.72 -17.09
C ARG A 91 -6.76 -22.61 -15.80
N GLU A 92 -5.45 -22.43 -15.88
CA GLU A 92 -4.58 -22.30 -14.70
C GLU A 92 -4.97 -21.06 -13.90
N ASP A 93 -5.25 -19.94 -14.58
CA ASP A 93 -5.65 -18.69 -13.93
C ASP A 93 -6.99 -18.82 -13.18
N ILE A 94 -8.00 -19.42 -13.82
CA ILE A 94 -9.32 -19.69 -13.20
C ILE A 94 -9.15 -20.60 -11.98
N THR A 95 -8.37 -21.68 -12.14
CA THR A 95 -8.14 -22.67 -11.07
C THR A 95 -7.42 -22.05 -9.88
N TYR A 96 -6.37 -21.27 -10.16
CA TYR A 96 -5.57 -20.59 -9.14
C TYR A 96 -6.41 -19.55 -8.40
N TRP A 97 -7.08 -18.66 -9.13
CA TRP A 97 -7.93 -17.61 -8.56
C TRP A 97 -9.07 -18.19 -7.71
N PHE A 98 -9.77 -19.21 -8.20
CA PHE A 98 -10.87 -19.84 -7.46
C PHE A 98 -10.37 -20.60 -6.23
N GLY A 99 -9.25 -21.32 -6.35
CA GLY A 99 -8.61 -22.00 -5.22
C GLY A 99 -8.16 -21.02 -4.14
N GLU A 100 -7.65 -19.86 -4.54
CA GLU A 100 -7.23 -18.81 -3.63
C GLU A 100 -8.42 -18.16 -2.90
N LEU A 101 -9.52 -17.86 -3.62
CA LEU A 101 -10.74 -17.35 -2.98
C LEU A 101 -11.31 -18.31 -1.94
N LYS A 102 -11.20 -19.62 -2.17
CA LYS A 102 -11.58 -20.62 -1.16
C LYS A 102 -10.72 -20.55 0.09
N LYS A 103 -9.42 -20.30 -0.05
CA LYS A 103 -8.54 -20.10 1.12
C LYS A 103 -8.92 -18.85 1.89
N TYR A 104 -9.15 -17.73 1.19
CA TYR A 104 -9.65 -16.51 1.82
C TYR A 104 -10.95 -16.78 2.58
N LYS A 105 -11.92 -17.43 1.93
CA LYS A 105 -13.22 -17.76 2.50
C LYS A 105 -13.07 -18.58 3.79
N ASN A 106 -12.36 -19.70 3.70
CA ASN A 106 -12.16 -20.61 4.84
C ASN A 106 -11.53 -19.88 6.03
N TYR A 107 -10.51 -19.04 5.76
CA TYR A 107 -9.88 -18.26 6.80
C TYR A 107 -10.85 -17.28 7.47
N ILE A 108 -11.57 -16.47 6.69
CA ILE A 108 -12.46 -15.45 7.25
C ILE A 108 -13.63 -16.06 8.01
N GLU A 109 -14.18 -17.19 7.56
CA GLU A 109 -15.24 -17.91 8.27
C GLU A 109 -14.72 -18.43 9.62
N THR A 110 -13.52 -19.02 9.63
CA THR A 110 -12.88 -19.52 10.86
C THR A 110 -12.70 -18.40 11.89
N ILE A 111 -12.09 -17.28 11.51
CA ILE A 111 -11.83 -16.19 12.48
C ILE A 111 -13.10 -15.44 12.90
N ARG A 112 -14.14 -15.42 12.05
CA ARG A 112 -15.45 -14.87 12.41
C ARG A 112 -16.13 -15.71 13.50
N GLU A 113 -15.99 -17.05 13.46
CA GLU A 113 -16.45 -17.93 14.54
C GLU A 113 -15.73 -17.64 15.86
N GLU A 114 -14.46 -17.21 15.81
CA GLU A 114 -13.68 -16.75 16.95
C GLU A 114 -14.03 -15.32 17.42
N GLY A 115 -14.95 -14.64 16.73
CA GLY A 115 -15.38 -13.28 17.04
C GLY A 115 -14.47 -12.18 16.51
N VAL A 116 -13.60 -12.48 15.54
CA VAL A 116 -12.69 -11.52 14.90
C VAL A 116 -13.20 -11.17 13.50
N SER A 117 -13.46 -9.89 13.23
CA SER A 117 -14.05 -9.39 11.99
C SER A 117 -13.03 -8.87 10.95
N VAL A 118 -11.79 -9.36 11.03
CA VAL A 118 -10.69 -8.91 10.17
C VAL A 118 -10.66 -9.68 8.86
N GLU A 119 -10.32 -9.01 7.77
CA GLU A 119 -10.25 -9.60 6.44
C GLU A 119 -9.00 -9.11 5.69
N PRO A 120 -8.34 -9.95 4.90
CA PRO A 120 -7.28 -9.49 4.00
C PRO A 120 -7.85 -8.53 2.96
N ALA A 121 -7.24 -7.38 2.72
CA ALA A 121 -7.60 -6.49 1.62
C ALA A 121 -6.74 -6.82 0.39
N THR A 122 -5.43 -6.64 0.52
CA THR A 122 -4.38 -7.08 -0.42
C THR A 122 -3.19 -7.53 0.40
N ASP A 123 -2.19 -8.15 -0.22
CA ASP A 123 -0.98 -8.61 0.49
C ASP A 123 -0.36 -7.46 1.31
N GLY A 124 -0.16 -7.67 2.61
CA GLY A 124 0.33 -6.67 3.57
C GLY A 124 -0.70 -5.62 4.03
N VAL A 125 -1.97 -5.74 3.63
CA VAL A 125 -3.04 -4.79 3.99
C VAL A 125 -4.26 -5.54 4.49
N TRP A 126 -4.70 -5.19 5.70
CA TRP A 126 -5.85 -5.78 6.36
C TRP A 126 -6.97 -4.74 6.51
N LYS A 127 -8.22 -5.20 6.39
CA LYS A 127 -9.42 -4.40 6.56
C LYS A 127 -10.36 -5.05 7.57
N SER A 128 -11.27 -4.27 8.12
CA SER A 128 -12.37 -4.77 8.94
C SER A 128 -13.54 -3.82 8.80
N HIS A 129 -14.75 -4.37 8.85
CA HIS A 129 -15.98 -3.59 8.88
C HIS A 129 -16.44 -3.43 10.34
N GLY A 130 -17.04 -2.28 10.66
CA GLY A 130 -17.69 -2.06 11.96
C GLY A 130 -16.78 -1.97 13.19
N LEU A 131 -15.46 -1.76 13.03
CA LEU A 131 -14.56 -1.55 14.18
C LEU A 131 -14.87 -0.27 14.96
N MET A 132 -15.54 0.69 14.33
CA MET A 132 -16.00 1.91 14.96
C MET A 132 -17.52 1.95 14.80
N ASP A 133 -18.24 1.92 15.92
CA ASP A 133 -19.68 2.13 15.89
C ASP A 133 -20.00 3.62 15.62
N GLU A 134 -21.26 3.89 15.25
CA GLU A 134 -21.68 5.24 14.88
C GLU A 134 -21.58 6.23 16.05
N ASN A 135 -21.73 5.74 17.29
CA ASN A 135 -21.63 6.58 18.48
C ASN A 135 -20.19 7.06 18.70
N LEU A 136 -19.22 6.15 18.58
CA LEU A 136 -17.78 6.45 18.68
C LEU A 136 -17.33 7.36 17.54
N ARG A 137 -17.82 7.12 16.32
CA ARG A 137 -17.59 7.98 15.16
C ARG A 137 -18.10 9.39 15.41
N GLN A 138 -19.35 9.53 15.85
CA GLN A 138 -19.96 10.83 16.13
C GLN A 138 -19.28 11.54 17.29
N ALA A 139 -18.93 10.83 18.36
CA ALA A 139 -18.18 11.38 19.49
C ALA A 139 -16.80 11.91 19.08
N LEU A 140 -16.09 11.19 18.19
CA LEU A 140 -14.82 11.68 17.63
C LEU A 140 -15.03 12.95 16.80
N ILE A 141 -16.06 12.99 15.94
CA ILE A 141 -16.40 14.17 15.15
C ILE A 141 -16.67 15.37 16.07
N ASP A 142 -17.49 15.19 17.10
CA ASP A 142 -17.83 16.27 18.03
C ASP A 142 -16.63 16.72 18.86
N ALA A 143 -15.76 15.79 19.26
CA ALA A 143 -14.50 16.13 19.90
C ALA A 143 -13.60 16.97 18.98
N THR A 144 -13.46 16.58 17.71
CA THR A 144 -12.61 17.32 16.75
C THR A 144 -13.08 18.75 16.47
N LYS A 145 -14.39 19.03 16.57
CA LYS A 145 -14.91 20.41 16.46
C LYS A 145 -14.33 21.34 17.53
N THR A 146 -13.99 20.82 18.72
CA THR A 146 -13.38 21.65 19.78
C THR A 146 -11.97 22.11 19.38
N LEU A 147 -11.21 21.29 18.65
CA LEU A 147 -9.91 21.66 18.10
C LEU A 147 -10.03 22.63 16.94
N GLU A 148 -11.05 22.47 16.08
CA GLU A 148 -11.31 23.41 14.97
C GLU A 148 -11.62 24.83 15.48
N LEU A 149 -12.48 24.92 16.50
CA LEU A 149 -12.80 26.19 17.15
C LEU A 149 -11.55 26.80 17.81
N ALA A 150 -10.77 25.99 18.53
CA ALA A 150 -9.53 26.44 19.15
C ALA A 150 -8.54 26.98 18.10
N ILE A 151 -8.39 26.33 16.94
CA ILE A 151 -7.52 26.80 15.84
C ILE A 151 -8.05 28.10 15.22
N ALA A 152 -9.36 28.25 15.07
CA ALA A 152 -9.97 29.47 14.55
C ALA A 152 -9.75 30.69 15.47
N GLU A 153 -9.60 30.45 16.77
CA GLU A 153 -9.31 31.49 17.77
C GLU A 153 -7.82 31.88 17.86
N VAL A 154 -6.90 31.08 17.29
CA VAL A 154 -5.48 31.43 17.25
C VAL A 154 -5.25 32.54 16.21
N PRO A 155 -4.75 33.73 16.61
CA PRO A 155 -4.42 34.78 15.65
C PRO A 155 -3.39 34.28 14.64
N PHE A 156 -3.67 34.41 13.34
CA PHE A 156 -2.69 34.12 12.30
C PHE A 156 -1.84 35.37 12.00
N PRO A 157 -0.50 35.27 11.94
CA PRO A 157 0.33 34.09 12.21
C PRO A 157 0.52 33.82 13.72
N PRO A 158 0.64 32.55 14.15
CA PRO A 158 0.91 32.19 15.54
C PRO A 158 2.10 32.96 16.12
N THR A 159 1.95 33.48 17.34
CA THR A 159 2.95 34.35 17.98
C THR A 159 4.28 33.65 18.27
N TRP A 160 4.32 32.31 18.30
CA TRP A 160 5.52 31.50 18.49
C TRP A 160 6.32 31.24 17.20
N LEU A 161 5.83 31.64 16.03
CA LEU A 161 6.63 31.59 14.81
C LEU A 161 7.80 32.59 14.90
N PRO A 162 9.02 32.19 14.47
CA PRO A 162 10.14 33.11 14.36
C PRO A 162 9.80 34.31 13.46
N SER A 163 10.37 35.48 13.74
CA SER A 163 10.04 36.73 13.04
C SER A 163 10.18 36.64 11.50
N TRP A 164 11.06 35.78 10.99
CA TRP A 164 11.24 35.55 9.55
C TRP A 164 10.06 34.82 8.88
N ALA A 165 9.27 34.06 9.66
CA ALA A 165 8.07 33.37 9.19
C ALA A 165 6.80 34.24 9.26
N LYS A 166 6.88 35.43 9.90
CA LYS A 166 5.76 36.37 10.07
C LYS A 166 5.68 37.47 9.00
N THR A 167 6.75 37.72 8.26
CA THR A 167 6.88 38.93 7.40
C THR A 167 7.14 38.65 5.92
N SER A 168 7.02 37.41 5.45
CA SER A 168 7.13 37.12 4.02
C SER A 168 5.78 37.38 3.31
N PRO A 169 5.60 38.44 2.52
CA PRO A 169 4.50 38.46 1.56
C PRO A 169 4.67 37.26 0.62
N PRO A 170 3.57 36.68 0.07
CA PRO A 170 3.69 35.57 -0.87
C PRO A 170 4.64 35.99 -2.00
N PRO A 171 5.73 35.25 -2.28
CA PRO A 171 6.64 35.64 -3.33
C PRO A 171 5.86 35.66 -4.66
N PRO A 172 6.10 36.65 -5.54
CA PRO A 172 5.48 36.67 -6.87
C PRO A 172 5.83 35.36 -7.58
N ARG A 173 4.80 34.61 -7.98
CA ARG A 173 4.88 33.29 -8.62
C ARG A 173 6.04 33.22 -9.63
N PRO A 174 7.17 32.53 -9.32
CA PRO A 174 8.14 32.15 -10.32
C PRO A 174 7.67 30.86 -11.03
N PRO A 175 8.10 30.60 -12.27
CA PRO A 175 7.64 29.46 -13.08
C PRO A 175 8.20 28.08 -12.64
N PHE A 176 8.80 27.96 -11.46
CA PHE A 176 9.37 26.71 -10.96
C PHE A 176 8.88 26.43 -9.52
N PRO A 177 8.56 25.17 -9.16
CA PRO A 177 8.00 24.85 -7.86
C PRO A 177 9.06 25.07 -6.75
N PRO A 178 8.68 25.62 -5.59
CA PRO A 178 9.63 25.94 -4.52
C PRO A 178 10.20 24.69 -3.82
N LEU A 179 11.43 24.81 -3.33
CA LEU A 179 12.25 23.79 -2.65
C LEU A 179 12.02 23.68 -1.13
N SER A 180 10.96 24.27 -0.57
CA SER A 180 10.54 24.08 0.82
C SER A 180 9.01 24.06 0.89
N PRO A 181 8.38 23.09 1.57
CA PRO A 181 6.93 23.02 1.60
C PRO A 181 6.38 24.20 2.41
N PRO A 182 5.46 25.02 1.84
CA PRO A 182 4.68 25.94 2.65
C PRO A 182 3.84 25.11 3.63
N THR A 183 3.73 25.61 4.86
CA THR A 183 2.81 25.14 5.89
C THR A 183 1.46 24.75 5.28
N HIS A 184 1.01 23.53 5.60
CA HIS A 184 -0.10 22.80 5.00
C HIS A 184 -1.46 23.54 5.05
N GLN A 185 -1.66 24.54 4.20
CA GLN A 185 -2.97 24.86 3.64
C GLN A 185 -3.04 24.20 2.26
N TRP A 186 -3.19 22.88 2.25
CA TRP A 186 -3.79 22.25 1.09
C TRP A 186 -5.25 22.69 1.13
N ALA A 187 -5.71 23.50 0.17
CA ALA A 187 -7.11 23.94 0.11
C ALA A 187 -8.04 22.74 0.40
N GLY A 188 -8.82 22.82 1.49
CA GLY A 188 -9.74 21.77 1.95
C GLY A 188 -9.20 20.75 2.98
N ILE A 189 -7.98 20.89 3.53
CA ILE A 189 -7.47 20.01 4.60
C ILE A 189 -6.94 20.84 5.79
N SER A 190 -7.54 20.69 6.97
CA SER A 190 -7.04 21.23 8.24
C SER A 190 -6.38 20.13 9.06
N CYS A 191 -5.09 20.28 9.39
CA CYS A 191 -4.41 19.37 10.30
C CYS A 191 -4.69 19.80 11.74
N LEU A 192 -5.51 19.02 12.46
CA LEU A 192 -5.96 19.33 13.83
C LEU A 192 -4.95 18.85 14.89
N LEU A 193 -4.40 17.67 14.69
CA LEU A 193 -3.29 17.13 15.47
C LEU A 193 -2.21 16.65 14.52
N GLU A 194 -0.95 17.06 14.77
CA GLU A 194 0.19 16.64 13.96
C GLU A 194 1.40 16.33 14.86
N PRO A 195 2.09 15.19 14.69
CA PRO A 195 3.28 14.84 15.47
C PRO A 195 4.43 15.86 15.39
N SER A 196 4.48 16.66 14.31
CA SER A 196 5.45 17.73 14.16
C SER A 196 5.12 19.02 14.93
N MET A 197 3.94 19.12 15.55
CA MET A 197 3.63 20.23 16.44
C MET A 197 4.39 20.02 17.75
N TYR A 198 5.14 21.05 18.18
CA TYR A 198 6.04 21.01 19.33
C TYR A 198 7.15 19.95 19.23
N PRO A 199 7.97 19.97 18.17
CA PRO A 199 9.06 19.02 18.03
C PRO A 199 10.12 19.26 19.10
N ILE A 200 10.84 18.20 19.50
CA ILE A 200 12.12 18.38 20.18
C ILE A 200 13.14 18.84 19.14
N ALA A 201 13.93 19.84 19.49
CA ALA A 201 15.15 20.21 18.79
C ALA A 201 16.34 19.92 19.73
N TYR A 202 17.15 18.92 19.39
CA TYR A 202 18.31 18.57 20.21
C TYR A 202 19.24 19.78 20.41
N ASN A 203 19.76 19.93 21.62
CA ASN A 203 20.58 21.05 22.09
C ASN A 203 19.88 22.42 22.10
N GLN A 204 18.56 22.47 21.83
CA GLN A 204 17.74 23.68 21.87
C GLN A 204 16.58 23.55 22.86
N THR A 205 15.80 22.47 22.76
CA THR A 205 14.67 22.22 23.65
C THR A 205 15.15 21.98 25.09
N LEU A 206 14.50 22.68 26.02
CA LEU A 206 14.75 22.55 27.45
C LEU A 206 13.78 21.51 28.05
N THR A 207 14.32 20.62 28.86
CA THR A 207 13.55 19.75 29.75
C THR A 207 13.77 20.19 31.19
N PHE A 208 12.72 20.16 31.98
CA PHE A 208 12.84 20.37 33.43
C PHE A 208 13.14 19.02 34.09
N LYS A 209 14.32 18.89 34.71
CA LYS A 209 14.74 17.69 35.43
C LYS A 209 15.40 18.10 36.74
N ASN A 210 15.03 17.46 37.85
CA ASN A 210 15.62 17.69 39.17
C ASN A 210 15.65 19.16 39.62
N GLY A 211 14.63 19.95 39.27
CA GLY A 211 14.55 21.36 39.64
C GLY A 211 15.28 22.33 38.70
N GLU A 212 15.94 21.84 37.65
CA GLU A 212 16.70 22.66 36.71
C GLU A 212 16.27 22.44 35.25
N PHE A 213 16.39 23.49 34.44
CA PHE A 213 16.23 23.39 33.00
C PHE A 213 17.52 22.91 32.37
N THR A 214 17.47 21.74 31.71
CA THR A 214 18.58 21.14 31.00
C THR A 214 18.24 21.00 29.52
N LYS A 215 19.22 21.18 28.64
CA LYS A 215 19.01 20.98 27.21
C LYS A 215 18.95 19.49 26.91
N ILE A 216 18.01 19.08 26.06
CA ILE A 216 17.93 17.68 25.61
C ILE A 216 19.07 17.41 24.62
N SER A 217 19.98 16.52 24.99
CA SER A 217 21.05 16.05 24.11
C SER A 217 20.60 14.84 23.27
N PRO A 218 21.20 14.63 22.09
CA PRO A 218 20.91 13.44 21.29
C PRO A 218 21.34 12.15 22.01
N PRO A 219 20.70 10.99 21.73
CA PRO A 219 21.11 9.68 22.23
C PRO A 219 22.58 9.35 21.95
N ASP A 220 23.20 8.62 22.88
CA ASP A 220 24.60 8.17 22.79
C ASP A 220 24.82 7.25 21.57
N GLY A 221 25.98 7.37 20.91
CA GLY A 221 26.40 6.49 19.81
C GLY A 221 26.10 7.00 18.39
N TYR A 222 25.37 8.10 18.22
CA TYR A 222 25.10 8.73 16.93
C TYR A 222 25.87 10.05 16.76
N ARG A 223 26.30 10.37 15.54
CA ARG A 223 27.02 11.63 15.31
C ARG A 223 26.02 12.78 15.23
N VAL A 224 26.34 13.93 15.83
CA VAL A 224 25.50 15.14 15.85
C VAL A 224 24.99 15.52 14.45
N LYS A 225 25.81 15.35 13.41
CA LYS A 225 25.48 15.62 12.00
C LYS A 225 24.43 14.71 11.37
N ASP A 226 24.13 13.58 12.00
CA ASP A 226 23.19 12.58 11.50
C ASP A 226 21.75 12.87 11.99
N TYR A 227 21.56 13.91 12.81
CA TYR A 227 20.26 14.36 13.32
C TYR A 227 19.75 15.61 12.61
N ASP A 228 18.43 15.70 12.46
CA ASP A 228 17.77 16.97 12.21
C ASP A 228 17.75 17.81 13.48
N HIS A 229 18.44 18.95 13.45
CA HIS A 229 18.53 19.89 14.56
C HIS A 229 17.28 20.74 14.76
N ALA A 230 16.31 20.67 13.84
CA ALA A 230 15.10 21.47 13.85
C ALA A 230 13.84 20.65 14.21
N TYR A 231 13.79 19.36 13.87
CA TYR A 231 12.58 18.55 14.04
C TYR A 231 12.86 17.11 14.51
N CYS A 232 12.54 16.82 15.77
CA CYS A 232 12.51 15.47 16.33
C CYS A 232 11.13 15.18 16.93
N TRP A 233 10.51 14.09 16.51
CA TRP A 233 9.18 13.71 16.96
C TRP A 233 9.20 12.85 18.21
N LEU A 234 8.11 12.97 18.94
CA LEU A 234 7.97 12.51 20.29
C LEU A 234 6.74 11.57 20.33
N PRO A 235 6.93 10.25 20.39
CA PRO A 235 5.81 9.32 20.33
C PRO A 235 5.07 9.24 21.66
N SER A 236 3.77 9.00 21.57
CA SER A 236 2.93 8.64 22.70
C SER A 236 3.14 7.17 23.08
N GLU A 237 3.24 6.89 24.37
CA GLU A 237 3.28 5.53 24.92
C GLU A 237 1.87 5.03 25.24
N LEU A 238 1.54 3.86 24.71
CA LEU A 238 0.26 3.18 24.94
C LEU A 238 0.55 1.80 25.56
N ASP A 239 -0.09 1.51 26.69
CA ASP A 239 -0.08 0.19 27.32
C ASP A 239 -1.29 -0.63 26.86
N ILE A 240 -1.04 -1.79 26.27
CA ILE A 240 -2.08 -2.76 25.89
C ILE A 240 -2.21 -3.82 26.98
N SER A 241 -3.45 -4.07 27.40
CA SER A 241 -3.80 -5.14 28.33
C SER A 241 -3.43 -6.54 27.81
N LYS A 242 -3.20 -7.51 28.71
CA LYS A 242 -2.81 -8.88 28.35
C LYS A 242 -3.83 -9.61 27.47
N ASP A 243 -5.11 -9.26 27.58
CA ASP A 243 -6.18 -9.82 26.74
C ASP A 243 -6.39 -9.04 25.44
N GLY A 244 -5.74 -7.87 25.28
CA GLY A 244 -5.88 -6.98 24.13
C GLY A 244 -7.21 -6.22 24.09
N LYS A 245 -8.01 -6.26 25.17
CA LYS A 245 -9.35 -5.67 25.18
C LYS A 245 -9.40 -4.23 25.66
N ARG A 246 -8.26 -3.70 26.11
CA ARG A 246 -8.10 -2.33 26.60
C ARG A 246 -6.72 -1.80 26.26
N THR A 247 -6.68 -0.54 25.87
CA THR A 247 -5.47 0.25 25.68
C THR A 247 -5.52 1.45 26.61
N LYS A 248 -4.39 1.80 27.22
CA LYS A 248 -4.25 3.00 28.04
C LYS A 248 -3.15 3.89 27.46
N ILE A 249 -3.48 5.14 27.18
CA ILE A 249 -2.47 6.16 26.90
C ILE A 249 -1.82 6.50 28.25
N VAL A 250 -0.51 6.29 28.38
CA VAL A 250 0.24 6.48 29.63
C VAL A 250 1.19 7.67 29.59
N SER A 251 1.30 8.32 28.45
CA SER A 251 2.06 9.56 28.24
C SER A 251 1.15 10.68 27.72
N TYR A 252 1.75 11.67 27.05
CA TYR A 252 1.06 12.75 26.33
C TYR A 252 0.71 12.35 24.89
N ILE A 253 -0.22 13.08 24.29
CA ILE A 253 -0.37 13.23 22.83
C ILE A 253 -0.02 14.67 22.46
N ASN A 254 0.80 14.87 21.43
CA ASN A 254 1.17 16.20 20.96
C ASN A 254 -0.08 17.04 20.69
N ASN A 255 -0.08 18.28 21.20
CA ASN A 255 -1.17 19.25 21.03
C ASN A 255 -2.50 18.90 21.74
N LEU A 256 -2.52 17.89 22.61
CA LEU A 256 -3.61 17.64 23.58
C LEU A 256 -3.07 17.86 24.99
N SER A 257 -2.83 19.13 25.34
CA SER A 257 -2.09 19.50 26.56
C SER A 257 -2.97 19.94 27.71
N LYS A 258 -4.25 20.26 27.46
CA LYS A 258 -5.17 20.70 28.50
C LYS A 258 -5.88 19.50 29.13
N PRO A 259 -6.15 19.50 30.44
CA PRO A 259 -6.88 18.41 31.10
C PRO A 259 -8.24 18.10 30.46
N GLU A 260 -8.97 19.13 30.03
CA GLU A 260 -10.27 18.99 29.35
C GLU A 260 -10.14 18.32 27.97
N GLU A 261 -9.05 18.59 27.26
CA GLU A 261 -8.74 17.94 25.97
C GLU A 261 -8.37 16.47 26.20
N GLU A 262 -7.57 16.17 27.23
CA GLU A 262 -7.24 14.78 27.58
C GLU A 262 -8.47 13.97 27.99
N GLU A 263 -9.33 14.53 28.85
CA GLU A 263 -10.57 13.88 29.31
C GLU A 263 -11.51 13.56 28.15
N LEU A 264 -11.57 14.44 27.14
CA LEU A 264 -12.41 14.27 25.96
C LEU A 264 -11.82 13.28 24.95
N PHE A 265 -10.53 13.40 24.61
CA PHE A 265 -9.93 12.66 23.49
C PHE A 265 -9.36 11.30 23.88
N TYR A 266 -8.75 11.16 25.07
CA TYR A 266 -8.02 9.93 25.40
C TYR A 266 -8.93 8.69 25.44
N PRO A 267 -10.14 8.71 26.04
CA PRO A 267 -11.03 7.56 26.02
C PRO A 267 -11.42 7.12 24.60
N LEU A 268 -11.66 8.09 23.71
CA LEU A 268 -12.00 7.83 22.31
C LEU A 268 -10.83 7.18 21.57
N LEU A 269 -9.64 7.77 21.65
CA LEU A 269 -8.44 7.26 20.98
C LEU A 269 -8.00 5.90 21.53
N GLN A 270 -8.14 5.67 22.84
CA GLN A 270 -7.89 4.36 23.46
C GLN A 270 -8.84 3.28 22.92
N THR A 271 -10.13 3.61 22.79
CA THR A 271 -11.14 2.70 22.24
C THR A 271 -10.85 2.39 20.78
N ILE A 272 -10.58 3.41 19.97
CA ILE A 272 -10.22 3.25 18.56
C ILE A 272 -8.98 2.38 18.42
N PHE A 273 -7.89 2.69 19.14
CA PHE A 273 -6.66 1.91 19.06
C PHE A 273 -6.88 0.45 19.47
N THR A 274 -7.66 0.21 20.52
CA THR A 274 -8.01 -1.14 20.99
C THR A 274 -8.71 -1.94 19.90
N ASN A 275 -9.68 -1.33 19.21
CA ASN A 275 -10.44 -1.99 18.15
C ASN A 275 -9.56 -2.33 16.93
N PHE A 276 -8.45 -1.62 16.75
CA PHE A 276 -7.51 -1.84 15.65
C PHE A 276 -6.42 -2.87 15.96
N ILE A 277 -6.26 -3.31 17.22
CA ILE A 277 -5.27 -4.32 17.61
C ILE A 277 -5.32 -5.57 16.72
N PRO A 278 -6.50 -6.17 16.42
CA PRO A 278 -6.56 -7.32 15.52
C PRO A 278 -5.96 -7.05 14.15
N LEU A 279 -6.15 -5.85 13.57
CA LEU A 279 -5.55 -5.48 12.28
C LEU A 279 -4.03 -5.41 12.38
N PHE A 280 -3.49 -4.82 13.45
CA PHE A 280 -2.05 -4.75 13.67
C PHE A 280 -1.44 -6.14 13.85
N ASP A 281 -2.06 -7.00 14.66
CA ASP A 281 -1.58 -8.37 14.91
C ASP A 281 -1.50 -9.19 13.61
N HIS A 282 -2.50 -9.08 12.73
CA HIS A 282 -2.50 -9.76 11.44
C HIS A 282 -1.44 -9.21 10.48
N CYS A 283 -1.30 -7.88 10.44
CA CYS A 283 -0.29 -7.21 9.63
C CYS A 283 1.14 -7.62 10.07
N LEU A 284 1.40 -7.62 11.38
CA LEU A 284 2.68 -8.03 11.95
C LEU A 284 2.97 -9.51 11.69
N ALA A 285 1.97 -10.38 11.82
CA ALA A 285 2.14 -11.81 11.54
C ALA A 285 2.47 -12.08 10.07
N GLU A 286 1.74 -11.47 9.12
CA GLU A 286 2.02 -11.58 7.69
C GLU A 286 3.41 -11.04 7.33
N MET A 287 3.81 -9.94 7.97
CA MET A 287 5.13 -9.36 7.78
C MET A 287 6.25 -10.27 8.30
N ALA A 288 6.06 -10.91 9.46
CA ALA A 288 7.03 -11.82 10.05
C ALA A 288 7.30 -13.06 9.20
N GLU A 289 6.35 -13.47 8.35
CA GLU A 289 6.54 -14.58 7.41
C GLU A 289 7.47 -14.22 6.23
N GLY A 290 7.68 -12.93 5.94
CA GLY A 290 8.62 -12.48 4.90
C GLY A 290 8.21 -12.87 3.47
N ILE A 291 6.92 -13.13 3.25
CA ILE A 291 6.38 -13.53 1.93
C ILE A 291 5.60 -12.43 1.23
N TRP A 292 5.15 -11.39 1.94
CA TRP A 292 4.33 -10.29 1.42
C TRP A 292 5.01 -9.45 0.33
N HIS A 293 6.34 -9.45 0.25
CA HIS A 293 7.11 -8.75 -0.77
C HIS A 293 7.45 -9.62 -2.01
N GLN A 294 7.03 -10.89 -2.00
CA GLN A 294 7.33 -11.86 -3.06
C GLN A 294 6.21 -11.88 -4.10
N SER A 295 6.56 -11.95 -5.38
CA SER A 295 5.56 -12.13 -6.43
C SER A 295 4.93 -13.51 -6.33
N ARG A 296 3.61 -13.55 -6.58
CA ARG A 296 2.87 -14.81 -6.78
C ARG A 296 3.33 -15.58 -8.01
N CYS A 297 3.99 -14.88 -8.94
CA CYS A 297 4.54 -15.44 -10.15
C CYS A 297 6.01 -15.86 -9.97
N LYS A 298 6.37 -17.05 -10.46
CA LYS A 298 7.77 -17.42 -10.69
C LYS A 298 8.16 -17.28 -12.17
N VAL A 299 9.40 -16.90 -12.42
CA VAL A 299 9.96 -16.86 -13.78
C VAL A 299 10.35 -18.28 -14.16
N TYR A 300 9.60 -18.99 -14.99
CA TYR A 300 10.08 -20.30 -15.47
C TYR A 300 9.61 -20.80 -16.84
N ARG A 301 8.84 -20.05 -17.63
CA ARG A 301 8.42 -20.51 -18.96
C ARG A 301 9.20 -19.85 -20.10
N HIS A 302 10.40 -20.37 -20.41
CA HIS A 302 11.14 -20.00 -21.62
C HIS A 302 10.68 -20.84 -22.81
N LEU A 303 9.92 -20.23 -23.72
CA LEU A 303 9.55 -20.81 -25.01
C LEU A 303 10.71 -20.56 -25.99
N THR A 304 11.44 -21.59 -26.41
CA THR A 304 12.49 -21.47 -27.44
C THR A 304 12.32 -22.51 -28.55
N LYS A 305 12.66 -22.14 -29.78
CA LYS A 305 12.74 -23.06 -30.93
C LYS A 305 14.05 -23.85 -30.88
N ASP A 306 13.97 -25.18 -30.92
CA ASP A 306 15.13 -26.01 -31.25
C ASP A 306 15.47 -25.78 -32.73
N ARG A 307 16.63 -25.17 -33.02
CA ARG A 307 17.05 -24.87 -34.41
C ARG A 307 17.31 -26.14 -35.23
N SER A 308 17.44 -27.29 -34.58
CA SER A 308 17.73 -28.58 -35.22
C SER A 308 16.49 -29.39 -35.58
N ASP A 309 15.31 -28.99 -35.11
CA ASP A 309 14.06 -29.70 -35.35
C ASP A 309 13.29 -29.10 -36.54
N ASN A 310 13.22 -29.85 -37.64
CA ASN A 310 12.44 -29.53 -38.84
C ASN A 310 11.02 -30.14 -38.79
N SER A 311 10.62 -30.71 -37.65
CA SER A 311 9.26 -31.16 -37.39
C SER A 311 8.27 -29.99 -37.44
N THR A 312 7.14 -30.18 -38.12
CA THR A 312 5.95 -29.31 -38.01
C THR A 312 5.23 -29.46 -36.66
N ASP A 313 5.59 -30.48 -35.90
CA ASP A 313 5.16 -30.68 -34.52
C ASP A 313 6.08 -29.88 -33.60
N TRP A 314 5.65 -28.67 -33.26
CA TRP A 314 6.39 -27.74 -32.40
C TRP A 314 6.33 -28.22 -30.95
N ASN A 315 7.10 -29.26 -30.65
CA ASN A 315 7.42 -29.62 -29.28
C ASN A 315 8.19 -28.45 -28.65
N LEU A 316 7.45 -27.58 -27.94
CA LEU A 316 7.99 -26.46 -27.18
C LEU A 316 8.97 -27.01 -26.15
N LYS A 317 10.27 -27.03 -26.48
CA LYS A 317 11.32 -27.41 -25.53
C LYS A 317 11.74 -26.20 -24.71
N PHE A 318 11.74 -26.39 -23.40
CA PHE A 318 12.17 -25.40 -22.40
C PHE A 318 13.70 -25.28 -22.40
N SER A 319 14.24 -24.10 -22.72
CA SER A 319 15.68 -23.82 -22.61
C SER A 319 15.95 -22.57 -21.76
N PRO A 320 16.86 -22.61 -20.77
CA PRO A 320 17.06 -21.53 -19.81
C PRO A 320 17.73 -20.24 -20.34
N HIS A 321 18.16 -20.15 -21.61
CA HIS A 321 19.12 -19.13 -22.07
C HIS A 321 18.65 -18.25 -23.25
N GLY A 322 17.36 -18.19 -23.55
CA GLY A 322 16.83 -17.37 -24.67
C GLY A 322 16.61 -15.90 -24.30
N TRP A 323 17.28 -14.97 -25.01
CA TRP A 323 17.10 -13.51 -24.87
C TRP A 323 15.79 -12.98 -25.47
N TYR A 324 15.09 -13.77 -26.29
CA TYR A 324 13.83 -13.42 -26.95
C TYR A 324 12.66 -14.20 -26.37
N ARG A 325 11.58 -13.51 -26.00
CA ARG A 325 10.35 -14.11 -25.46
C ARG A 325 9.26 -14.06 -26.53
N PRO A 326 8.86 -15.20 -27.13
CA PRO A 326 7.81 -15.18 -28.13
C PRO A 326 6.49 -14.76 -27.48
N LYS A 327 5.81 -13.78 -28.09
CA LYS A 327 4.45 -13.41 -27.71
C LYS A 327 3.50 -14.25 -28.56
N LEU A 328 2.65 -15.03 -27.90
CA LEU A 328 1.61 -15.82 -28.57
C LEU A 328 0.31 -15.02 -28.55
N TYR A 329 -0.26 -14.83 -29.73
CA TYR A 329 -1.52 -14.15 -29.93
C TYR A 329 -2.54 -15.11 -30.53
N THR A 330 -3.81 -14.86 -30.24
CA THR A 330 -4.93 -15.57 -30.87
C THR A 330 -6.04 -14.57 -31.21
N PRO A 331 -6.89 -14.83 -32.23
CA PRO A 331 -8.06 -14.00 -32.47
C PRO A 331 -8.95 -13.91 -31.23
N LYS A 332 -9.40 -12.69 -30.88
CA LYS A 332 -10.24 -12.43 -29.71
C LYS A 332 -11.48 -13.32 -29.66
N LEU A 333 -12.12 -13.55 -30.80
CA LEU A 333 -13.32 -14.40 -30.90
C LEU A 333 -13.03 -15.87 -30.54
N GLU A 334 -11.93 -16.43 -31.02
CA GLU A 334 -11.52 -17.80 -30.72
C GLU A 334 -11.17 -17.99 -29.24
N TYR A 335 -10.48 -16.99 -28.66
CA TYR A 335 -10.25 -16.92 -27.23
C TYR A 335 -11.57 -16.91 -26.45
N LEU A 336 -12.49 -16.02 -26.79
CA LEU A 336 -13.78 -15.89 -26.12
C LEU A 336 -14.61 -17.18 -26.20
N GLU A 337 -14.63 -17.85 -27.35
CA GLU A 337 -15.32 -19.14 -27.51
C GLU A 337 -14.71 -20.22 -26.62
N THR A 338 -13.39 -20.31 -26.58
CA THR A 338 -12.68 -21.29 -25.74
C THR A 338 -12.85 -20.98 -24.25
N TYR A 339 -12.78 -19.71 -23.87
CA TYR A 339 -13.02 -19.26 -22.51
C TYR A 339 -14.45 -19.58 -22.04
N ARG A 340 -15.46 -19.37 -22.89
CA ARG A 340 -16.85 -19.78 -22.58
C ARG A 340 -16.99 -21.28 -22.38
N LYS A 341 -16.30 -22.10 -23.17
CA LYS A 341 -16.25 -23.57 -22.99
C LYS A 341 -15.59 -23.95 -21.66
N LEU A 342 -14.50 -23.28 -21.28
CA LEU A 342 -13.87 -23.46 -19.97
C LEU A 342 -14.81 -23.10 -18.83
N LEU A 343 -15.49 -21.95 -18.92
CA LEU A 343 -16.47 -21.56 -17.91
C LEU A 343 -17.64 -22.53 -17.84
N HIS A 344 -18.08 -23.13 -18.95
CA HIS A 344 -19.08 -24.18 -18.94
C HIS A 344 -18.60 -25.43 -18.16
N GLN A 345 -17.39 -25.92 -18.44
CA GLN A 345 -16.79 -27.03 -17.68
C GLN A 345 -16.65 -26.69 -16.18
N PHE A 346 -16.24 -25.46 -15.87
CA PHE A 346 -16.15 -24.97 -14.50
C PHE A 346 -17.51 -24.99 -13.79
N ARG A 347 -18.58 -24.51 -14.45
CA ARG A 347 -19.97 -24.53 -13.94
C ARG A 347 -20.41 -25.95 -13.59
N SER A 348 -20.18 -26.89 -14.50
CA SER A 348 -20.57 -28.30 -14.35
C SER A 348 -19.75 -29.07 -13.31
N GLY A 349 -18.67 -28.48 -12.77
CA GLY A 349 -17.78 -29.20 -11.85
C GLY A 349 -16.81 -30.16 -12.55
N GLU A 350 -16.77 -30.13 -13.89
CA GLU A 350 -15.92 -30.99 -14.69
C GLU A 350 -14.46 -30.55 -14.62
N ASN A 351 -13.55 -31.48 -14.93
CA ASN A 351 -12.14 -31.14 -15.13
C ASN A 351 -12.02 -30.26 -16.38
N MET A 352 -11.60 -29.01 -16.18
CA MET A 352 -11.31 -28.09 -17.28
C MET A 352 -10.20 -28.67 -18.15
N SER A 353 -10.49 -28.94 -19.42
CA SER A 353 -9.59 -29.66 -20.34
C SER A 353 -9.24 -28.87 -21.59
N PHE A 354 -10.01 -27.82 -21.92
CA PHE A 354 -9.71 -26.98 -23.07
C PHE A 354 -8.40 -26.21 -22.88
N ASP A 355 -7.52 -26.31 -23.86
CA ASP A 355 -6.35 -25.46 -23.95
C ASP A 355 -6.72 -24.21 -24.78
N ILE A 356 -6.48 -23.04 -24.19
CA ILE A 356 -6.63 -21.76 -24.89
C ILE A 356 -5.56 -21.62 -25.97
N VAL A 357 -4.43 -22.31 -25.82
CA VAL A 357 -3.35 -22.37 -26.79
C VAL A 357 -3.63 -23.47 -27.81
N LYS A 358 -4.66 -23.30 -28.66
CA LYS A 358 -4.76 -24.04 -29.91
C LYS A 358 -3.94 -23.32 -30.97
N TRP A 359 -2.70 -23.77 -31.15
CA TRP A 359 -1.73 -23.12 -32.03
C TRP A 359 -2.13 -23.24 -33.51
N GLN A 360 -2.37 -22.09 -34.17
CA GLN A 360 -2.60 -21.97 -35.62
C GLN A 360 -1.62 -21.00 -36.31
N GLY A 361 -0.34 -21.03 -35.92
CA GLY A 361 0.72 -20.69 -36.87
C GLY A 361 1.27 -19.25 -36.96
N LYS A 362 1.16 -18.38 -35.94
CA LYS A 362 1.95 -17.12 -35.91
C LYS A 362 2.59 -16.85 -34.55
N ILE A 363 3.89 -17.09 -34.45
CA ILE A 363 4.73 -16.61 -33.35
C ILE A 363 5.27 -15.24 -33.78
N ASN A 364 4.83 -14.17 -33.15
CA ASN A 364 5.46 -12.87 -33.34
C ASN A 364 6.64 -12.76 -32.38
N TRP A 365 7.82 -12.52 -32.96
CA TRP A 365 9.02 -12.18 -32.21
C TRP A 365 9.03 -10.67 -32.03
N ASP A 366 9.56 -10.17 -30.90
CA ASP A 366 9.63 -8.74 -30.62
C ASP A 366 10.27 -8.00 -31.82
N GLY A 367 9.48 -7.17 -32.52
CA GLY A 367 9.89 -6.51 -33.77
C GLY A 367 8.80 -6.39 -34.83
N ASP A 368 7.74 -7.21 -34.78
CA ASP A 368 6.62 -7.12 -35.71
C ASP A 368 5.61 -6.03 -35.32
N ASP A 369 5.15 -5.30 -36.33
CA ASP A 369 4.35 -4.07 -36.31
C ASP A 369 3.05 -4.22 -35.46
N LEU A 370 3.10 -3.78 -34.20
CA LEU A 370 1.98 -3.82 -33.23
C LEU A 370 0.74 -3.03 -33.68
N GLN A 371 0.83 -2.24 -34.75
CA GLN A 371 -0.25 -1.40 -35.27
C GLN A 371 -1.31 -2.16 -36.09
N LYS A 372 -1.17 -3.46 -36.36
CA LYS A 372 -2.05 -4.21 -37.29
C LYS A 372 -2.93 -5.31 -36.68
N GLN A 373 -3.11 -5.39 -35.36
CA GLN A 373 -3.82 -6.50 -34.72
C GLN A 373 -4.88 -6.06 -33.69
N GLU A 374 -5.80 -5.17 -34.07
CA GLU A 374 -6.89 -4.71 -33.18
C GLU A 374 -7.82 -5.84 -32.69
N ASP A 375 -7.86 -6.99 -33.38
CA ASP A 375 -8.72 -8.14 -33.05
C ASP A 375 -7.99 -9.34 -32.42
N GLN A 376 -6.76 -9.17 -31.92
CA GLN A 376 -6.00 -10.26 -31.27
C GLN A 376 -5.74 -9.99 -29.79
N VAL A 377 -5.62 -11.08 -29.02
CA VAL A 377 -5.30 -11.04 -27.60
C VAL A 377 -4.02 -11.82 -27.30
N LEU A 378 -3.20 -11.30 -26.38
CA LEU A 378 -2.00 -11.99 -25.90
C LEU A 378 -2.42 -13.17 -25.01
N VAL A 379 -2.13 -14.40 -25.43
CA VAL A 379 -2.43 -15.63 -24.67
C VAL A 379 -1.19 -16.25 -24.00
N ALA A 380 0.01 -15.89 -24.47
CA ALA A 380 1.24 -16.34 -23.82
C ALA A 380 1.42 -15.68 -22.46
N ASN A 381 1.66 -16.50 -21.45
CA ASN A 381 2.10 -16.05 -20.15
C ASN A 381 3.44 -16.69 -19.78
N PRO A 382 4.55 -15.93 -19.73
CA PRO A 382 5.86 -16.49 -19.38
C PRO A 382 6.01 -16.78 -17.88
N TRP A 383 5.03 -16.35 -17.07
CA TRP A 383 5.05 -16.41 -15.62
C TRP A 383 4.24 -17.61 -15.15
N ASP A 384 4.81 -18.48 -14.32
CA ASP A 384 4.08 -19.57 -13.69
C ASP A 384 3.44 -19.10 -12.38
N LEU A 385 2.28 -19.67 -12.05
CA LEU A 385 1.56 -19.45 -10.79
C LEU A 385 1.64 -20.72 -9.94
N PRO A 386 2.75 -20.95 -9.23
CA PRO A 386 2.93 -22.20 -8.54
C PRO A 386 2.06 -22.24 -7.26
N PRO A 387 1.48 -23.39 -6.87
CA PRO A 387 0.54 -23.47 -5.75
C PRO A 387 1.11 -22.97 -4.41
N GLU A 388 2.42 -23.08 -4.18
CA GLU A 388 3.09 -22.59 -2.97
C GLU A 388 3.18 -21.05 -2.89
N ARG A 389 2.88 -20.34 -3.98
CA ARG A 389 2.80 -18.87 -4.02
C ARG A 389 1.37 -18.34 -3.93
N MET A 390 0.38 -19.24 -3.84
CA MET A 390 -1.00 -18.89 -3.55
C MET A 390 -1.10 -18.33 -2.15
N TRP A 391 -1.94 -17.30 -1.97
CA TRP A 391 -2.16 -16.70 -0.66
C TRP A 391 -2.44 -17.78 0.40
N ALA A 392 -1.88 -17.56 1.60
CA ALA A 392 -2.11 -18.36 2.78
C ALA A 392 -2.35 -17.42 3.96
N PRO A 393 -3.19 -17.81 4.92
CA PRO A 393 -3.39 -17.01 6.12
C PRO A 393 -2.12 -16.96 6.97
N PRO A 394 -1.82 -15.81 7.60
CA PRO A 394 -0.65 -15.69 8.45
C PRO A 394 -0.83 -16.48 9.74
N THR A 395 0.29 -16.95 10.29
CA THR A 395 0.29 -17.64 11.59
C THR A 395 0.37 -16.62 12.73
N LEU A 396 -0.73 -16.41 13.44
CA LEU A 396 -0.77 -15.54 14.62
C LEU A 396 -0.01 -16.18 15.79
N SER A 397 1.17 -15.67 16.12
CA SER A 397 1.95 -16.10 17.28
C SER A 397 1.87 -15.10 18.44
N SER A 398 2.13 -15.55 19.67
CA SER A 398 2.21 -14.68 20.85
C SER A 398 3.30 -13.60 20.74
N ASP A 399 4.30 -13.81 19.90
CA ASP A 399 5.39 -12.87 19.70
C ASP A 399 4.99 -11.75 18.73
N MET A 400 4.04 -12.00 17.83
CA MET A 400 3.58 -11.06 16.80
C MET A 400 2.30 -10.30 17.17
N THR A 401 1.84 -10.38 18.42
CA THR A 401 0.70 -9.60 18.92
C THR A 401 1.13 -8.36 19.71
N LEU A 402 0.29 -7.32 19.72
CA LEU A 402 0.44 -6.16 20.60
C LEU A 402 -0.05 -6.42 22.03
N LYS A 403 -0.75 -7.53 22.28
CA LYS A 403 -1.31 -7.88 23.60
C LYS A 403 -0.24 -7.90 24.69
N GLY A 404 -0.51 -7.20 25.80
CA GLY A 404 0.41 -7.12 26.93
C GLY A 404 1.69 -6.31 26.69
N LYS A 405 1.79 -5.60 25.56
CA LYS A 405 2.97 -4.79 25.22
C LYS A 405 2.71 -3.30 25.44
N ARG A 406 3.80 -2.56 25.60
CA ARG A 406 3.83 -1.10 25.47
C ARG A 406 4.29 -0.74 24.06
N VAL A 407 3.56 0.14 23.39
CA VAL A 407 3.88 0.60 22.03
C VAL A 407 4.06 2.11 21.99
N LYS A 408 4.77 2.56 20.97
CA LYS A 408 4.99 3.98 20.67
C LYS A 408 4.19 4.36 19.44
N VAL A 409 3.35 5.37 19.58
CA VAL A 409 2.34 5.75 18.59
C VAL A 409 2.44 7.24 18.31
N PHE A 410 2.43 7.60 17.04
CA PHE A 410 2.24 8.97 16.60
C PHE A 410 0.76 9.15 16.23
N VAL A 411 0.12 10.17 16.80
CA VAL A 411 -1.28 10.48 16.52
C VAL A 411 -1.36 11.68 15.60
N ARG A 412 -2.10 11.53 14.51
CA ARG A 412 -2.42 12.59 13.56
C ARG A 412 -3.91 12.62 13.31
N ILE A 413 -4.51 13.80 13.34
CA ILE A 413 -5.90 14.03 12.98
C ILE A 413 -5.94 15.12 11.91
N ALA A 414 -6.56 14.81 10.78
CA ALA A 414 -6.80 15.75 9.71
C ALA A 414 -8.30 15.78 9.39
N HIS A 415 -8.84 16.97 9.20
CA HIS A 415 -10.18 17.20 8.72
C HIS A 415 -10.12 17.58 7.24
N ILE A 416 -10.99 16.97 6.43
CA ILE A 416 -11.05 17.17 4.98
C ILE A 416 -12.45 17.68 4.67
N GLU A 417 -12.52 18.89 4.12
CA GLU A 417 -13.77 19.51 3.69
C GLU A 417 -14.00 19.25 2.20
N LEU A 418 -15.12 18.60 1.89
CA LEU A 418 -15.59 18.38 0.52
C LEU A 418 -16.74 19.35 0.24
N ILE A 419 -16.58 20.21 -0.77
CA ILE A 419 -17.61 21.15 -1.22
C ILE A 419 -18.11 20.72 -2.61
N PRO A 420 -19.31 21.11 -3.07
CA PRO A 420 -19.81 20.76 -4.39
C PRO A 420 -18.86 21.10 -5.54
N GLU A 421 -18.08 22.18 -5.41
CA GLU A 421 -17.06 22.61 -6.38
C GLU A 421 -15.81 21.71 -6.37
N ARG A 422 -15.64 20.90 -5.31
CA ARG A 422 -14.56 19.94 -5.13
C ARG A 422 -15.07 18.70 -4.36
N PRO A 423 -15.91 17.87 -5.00
CA PRO A 423 -16.62 16.78 -4.34
C PRO A 423 -15.73 15.56 -4.05
N GLU A 424 -14.53 15.54 -4.62
CA GLU A 424 -13.59 14.43 -4.52
C GLU A 424 -12.27 14.88 -3.88
N TRP A 425 -11.78 14.07 -2.95
CA TRP A 425 -10.42 14.17 -2.45
C TRP A 425 -9.59 13.02 -3.01
N GLY A 426 -8.67 13.33 -3.92
CA GLY A 426 -7.80 12.36 -4.59
C GLY A 426 -6.73 11.70 -3.70
N GLY A 427 -6.86 11.84 -2.37
CA GLY A 427 -5.86 11.42 -1.40
C GLY A 427 -4.67 12.37 -1.29
N GLY A 428 -4.14 12.50 -0.07
CA GLY A 428 -2.84 13.10 0.19
C GLY A 428 -1.76 12.02 0.24
N LYS A 429 -0.51 12.35 -0.12
CA LYS A 429 0.61 11.50 0.28
C LYS A 429 0.65 11.49 1.81
N TRP A 430 0.49 10.31 2.42
CA TRP A 430 0.89 10.11 3.81
C TRP A 430 2.41 10.19 3.86
N SER A 431 2.91 11.40 4.10
CA SER A 431 4.32 11.66 4.34
C SER A 431 4.49 12.00 5.81
N LEU A 432 5.27 11.20 6.50
CA LEU A 432 5.82 11.58 7.79
C LEU A 432 7.11 12.38 7.49
N ALA A 433 7.08 13.70 7.66
CA ALA A 433 8.24 14.58 7.41
C ALA A 433 9.01 14.81 8.72
N GLY A 434 10.11 14.08 8.92
CA GLY A 434 10.96 14.20 10.11
C GLY A 434 11.76 12.93 10.36
N TRP A 435 12.64 12.95 11.36
CA TRP A 435 13.41 11.79 11.79
C TRP A 435 12.74 11.12 13.00
N ILE A 436 12.61 9.78 12.95
CA ILE A 436 12.03 8.97 14.02
C ILE A 436 13.09 8.70 15.08
N ILE A 437 12.73 8.84 16.37
CA ILE A 437 13.54 8.34 17.47
C ILE A 437 13.46 6.80 17.47
N SER A 438 14.51 6.13 17.01
CA SER A 438 14.83 4.82 17.59
C SER A 438 15.46 5.10 18.95
N LEU A 439 14.95 4.48 20.03
CA LEU A 439 15.41 4.59 21.43
C LEU A 439 14.68 5.62 22.31
N ILE A 440 13.59 5.15 22.90
CA ILE A 440 13.38 5.28 24.36
C ILE A 440 13.08 3.86 24.82
N ALA A 441 14.09 2.99 24.77
CA ALA A 441 14.05 1.75 25.53
C ALA A 441 14.37 2.17 26.97
N ASN A 442 13.38 2.05 27.86
CA ASN A 442 13.65 1.98 29.29
C ASN A 442 13.76 0.51 29.67
#